data_AF-A0AAV5S8N8-F1
#
_entry.id   AF-A0AAV5S8N8-F1
#
_cell.length_a   1.000
_cell.length_b   1.000
_cell.length_c   1.000
_cell.angle_alpha   90.00
_cell.angle_beta   90.00
_cell.angle_gamma   90.00
#
_symmetry.space_group_name_H-M   'P 1'
#
loop_
_entity.id
_entity.type
_entity.pdbx_description
1 polymer ?
#
loop_
_entity_poly.entity_id
_entity_poly.type
_entity_poly.pdbx_seq_one_letter_code
_entity_poly.pdbx_strand_id
1 'polypeptide(L)'
;MTMRPILQAVIGTEAILGILLNIFVIRVISKLSDKTLKYYRFCLLISTAQSILYSMSNVVCVLTHIVDHDAVYSTFNGLVLFFPKWASDISLIAWIVLAVASWTILPAAFMLQYMIIVRQSLATWRILSYIYMFCFIVSTPIFATVKDAFPLESFAQTLEPTVRSMYSLSPEDRVIVYGGTLFPRPANGNRTFALYIFLGVGLTFVVSYGMVLFCVRGILKAIREQTANNLARSDKTLKMQRRFVTMLMMEATIPFFFLGVTVGIFTLAGLAGVELGLSALVMSFVVAAVPAIQALLYVYHLRGRSEQRSKSNQTTVTALRTGRTSATQNPDSVATGTLANQERVESR
;
A
#
# COMPACT_ATOMS: atom_id res chain seq x y z
N MET A 1 0.44 34.62 11.80
CA MET A 1 0.02 33.81 10.64
C MET A 1 -0.71 32.60 11.19
N THR A 2 -1.97 32.38 10.82
CA THR A 2 -2.74 31.23 11.33
C THR A 2 -2.18 29.93 10.77
N MET A 3 -2.16 28.87 11.57
CA MET A 3 -1.54 27.61 11.19
C MET A 3 -2.40 26.82 10.18
N ARG A 4 -3.72 27.01 10.22
CA ARG A 4 -4.71 26.31 9.39
C ARG A 4 -4.47 26.49 7.87
N PRO A 5 -4.29 27.69 7.31
CA PRO A 5 -4.00 27.87 5.87
C PRO A 5 -2.73 27.16 5.40
N ILE A 6 -1.69 27.14 6.24
CA ILE A 6 -0.43 26.45 5.93
C ILE A 6 -0.68 24.94 5.82
N LEU A 7 -1.40 24.37 6.79
CA LEU A 7 -1.74 22.94 6.77
C LEU A 7 -2.60 22.56 5.57
N GLN A 8 -3.60 23.37 5.24
CA GLN A 8 -4.42 23.20 4.04
C GLN A 8 -3.58 23.21 2.77
N ALA A 9 -2.66 24.17 2.63
CA ALA A 9 -1.81 24.29 1.47
C ALA A 9 -0.86 23.09 1.34
N VAL A 10 -0.21 22.69 2.44
CA VAL A 10 0.76 21.58 2.43
C VAL A 10 0.06 20.25 2.16
N ILE A 11 -0.91 19.84 3.01
CA ILE A 11 -1.61 18.56 2.87
C ILE A 11 -2.38 18.50 1.54
N GLY A 12 -3.00 19.62 1.12
CA GLY A 12 -3.68 19.71 -0.17
C GLY A 12 -2.74 19.51 -1.35
N THR A 13 -1.56 20.14 -1.33
CA THR A 13 -0.55 19.99 -2.39
C THR A 13 -0.01 18.56 -2.45
N GLU A 14 0.28 17.95 -1.31
CA GLU A 14 0.73 16.56 -1.25
C GLU A 14 -0.32 15.58 -1.77
N ALA A 15 -1.58 15.81 -1.41
CA ALA A 15 -2.68 15.00 -1.88
C ALA A 15 -2.85 15.12 -3.41
N ILE A 16 -2.76 16.33 -3.97
CA ILE A 16 -2.77 16.54 -5.43
C ILE A 16 -1.60 15.82 -6.10
N LEU A 17 -0.39 15.93 -5.54
CA LEU A 17 0.79 15.21 -6.03
C LEU A 17 0.56 13.69 -5.99
N GLY A 18 -0.01 13.18 -4.90
CA GLY A 18 -0.40 11.78 -4.75
C GLY A 18 -1.35 11.31 -5.85
N ILE A 19 -2.37 12.11 -6.18
CA ILE A 19 -3.30 11.82 -7.29
C ILE A 19 -2.55 11.73 -8.62
N LEU A 20 -1.75 12.75 -8.94
CA LEU A 20 -1.01 12.82 -10.22
C LEU A 20 -0.02 11.66 -10.38
N LEU A 21 0.74 11.35 -9.33
CA LEU A 21 1.70 10.25 -9.33
C LEU A 21 0.99 8.89 -9.50
N ASN A 22 -0.12 8.66 -8.80
CA ASN A 22 -0.86 7.41 -8.93
C ASN A 22 -1.53 7.27 -10.31
N ILE A 23 -2.04 8.35 -10.92
CA ILE A 23 -2.51 8.33 -12.32
C ILE A 23 -1.36 7.94 -13.27
N PHE A 24 -0.16 8.49 -13.04
CA PHE A 24 1.02 8.10 -13.80
C PHE A 24 1.36 6.62 -13.60
N VAL A 25 1.29 6.10 -12.37
CA VAL A 25 1.47 4.67 -12.06
C VAL A 25 0.47 3.80 -12.81
N ILE A 26 -0.82 4.16 -12.87
CA ILE A 26 -1.83 3.44 -13.67
C ILE A 26 -1.37 3.37 -15.13
N ARG A 27 -0.91 4.49 -15.71
CA ARG A 27 -0.41 4.51 -17.09
C ARG A 27 0.79 3.58 -17.28
N VAL A 28 1.71 3.51 -16.32
CA VAL A 28 2.86 2.58 -16.36
C VAL A 28 2.40 1.12 -16.23
N ILE A 29 1.48 0.82 -15.32
CA ILE A 29 0.91 -0.53 -15.13
C ILE A 29 0.21 -1.00 -16.42
N SER A 30 -0.57 -0.14 -17.06
CA SER A 30 -1.29 -0.47 -18.31
C SER A 30 -0.35 -0.79 -19.48
N LYS A 31 0.88 -0.27 -19.47
CA LYS A 31 1.90 -0.56 -20.50
C LYS A 31 2.67 -1.86 -20.26
N LEU A 32 2.53 -2.49 -19.10
CA LEU A 32 3.05 -3.84 -18.93
C LEU A 32 2.28 -4.73 -19.93
N SER A 33 2.96 -5.52 -20.78
CA SER A 33 2.30 -6.32 -21.84
C SER A 33 2.20 -7.83 -21.54
N ASP A 34 2.90 -8.29 -20.50
CA ASP A 34 2.96 -9.70 -20.15
C ASP A 34 1.60 -10.25 -19.67
N LYS A 35 1.01 -11.18 -20.44
CA LYS A 35 -0.26 -11.84 -20.12
C LYS A 35 -0.18 -12.66 -18.81
N THR A 36 1.01 -13.14 -18.45
CA THR A 36 1.23 -13.91 -17.21
C THR A 36 1.05 -13.07 -15.94
N LEU A 37 1.08 -11.73 -16.07
CA LEU A 37 0.96 -10.80 -14.94
C LEU A 37 -0.45 -10.23 -14.75
N LYS A 38 -1.47 -10.74 -15.46
CA LYS A 38 -2.83 -10.17 -15.45
C LYS A 38 -3.40 -9.98 -14.03
N TYR A 39 -3.35 -11.02 -13.20
CA TYR A 39 -3.90 -10.99 -11.85
C TYR A 39 -3.11 -10.09 -10.91
N TYR A 40 -1.79 -10.04 -11.09
CA TYR A 40 -0.97 -9.12 -10.31
C TYR A 40 -1.21 -7.66 -10.68
N ARG A 41 -1.36 -7.36 -11.98
CA ARG A 41 -1.74 -6.01 -12.41
C ARG A 41 -3.04 -5.57 -11.76
N PHE A 42 -4.00 -6.48 -11.64
CA PHE A 42 -5.25 -6.18 -10.96
C PHE A 42 -5.02 -5.79 -9.50
N CYS A 43 -4.18 -6.52 -8.76
CA CYS A 43 -3.81 -6.13 -7.39
C CYS A 43 -3.16 -4.74 -7.33
N LEU A 44 -2.21 -4.46 -8.23
CA LEU A 44 -1.56 -3.15 -8.29
C LEU A 44 -2.54 -2.03 -8.65
N LEU A 45 -3.46 -2.27 -9.60
CA LEU A 45 -4.47 -1.30 -10.00
C LEU A 45 -5.44 -1.01 -8.84
N ILE A 46 -5.85 -2.02 -8.07
CA ILE A 46 -6.68 -1.79 -6.88
C ILE A 46 -5.94 -0.95 -5.84
N SER A 47 -4.68 -1.29 -5.54
CA SER A 47 -3.88 -0.52 -4.57
C SER A 47 -3.68 0.93 -5.01
N THR A 48 -3.39 1.14 -6.30
CA THR A 48 -3.24 2.47 -6.91
C THR A 48 -4.56 3.25 -6.92
N ALA A 49 -5.67 2.59 -7.22
CA ALA A 49 -7.00 3.22 -7.19
C ALA A 49 -7.40 3.62 -5.76
N GLN A 50 -7.16 2.76 -4.77
CA GLN A 50 -7.35 3.10 -3.36
C GLN A 50 -6.49 4.30 -2.96
N SER A 51 -5.23 4.35 -3.40
CA SER A 51 -4.32 5.47 -3.13
C SER A 51 -4.82 6.79 -3.73
N ILE A 52 -5.38 6.78 -4.95
CA ILE A 52 -6.02 7.96 -5.56
C ILE A 52 -7.21 8.41 -4.71
N LEU A 53 -8.10 7.48 -4.35
CA LEU A 53 -9.27 7.79 -3.54
C LEU A 53 -8.88 8.35 -2.17
N TYR A 54 -7.82 7.79 -1.56
CA TYR A 54 -7.30 8.27 -0.28
C TYR A 54 -6.68 9.67 -0.39
N SER A 55 -5.94 9.96 -1.46
CA SER A 55 -5.48 11.32 -1.72
C SER A 55 -6.65 12.29 -1.98
N MET A 56 -7.68 11.88 -2.73
CA MET A 56 -8.87 12.70 -2.92
C MET A 56 -9.58 13.01 -1.59
N SER A 57 -9.71 12.02 -0.70
CA SER A 57 -10.29 12.26 0.62
C SER A 57 -9.43 13.19 1.48
N ASN A 58 -8.10 13.17 1.34
CA ASN A 58 -7.20 14.13 1.98
C ASN A 58 -7.37 15.56 1.47
N VAL A 59 -7.64 15.78 0.16
CA VAL A 59 -7.99 17.11 -0.36
C VAL A 59 -9.31 17.61 0.25
N VAL A 60 -10.31 16.73 0.33
CA VAL A 60 -11.64 17.10 0.84
C VAL A 60 -11.60 17.35 2.34
N CYS A 61 -10.96 16.49 3.11
CA CYS A 61 -11.03 16.51 4.57
C CYS A 61 -9.95 17.40 5.21
N VAL A 62 -8.72 17.39 4.67
CA VAL A 62 -7.50 17.90 5.34
C VAL A 62 -7.54 17.58 6.83
N LEU A 63 -7.47 16.28 7.12
CA LEU A 63 -7.58 15.77 8.48
C LEU A 63 -6.26 15.98 9.24
N THR A 64 -6.35 16.57 10.41
CA THR A 64 -5.23 16.75 11.33
C THR A 64 -5.57 16.17 12.69
N HIS A 65 -4.61 15.54 13.34
CA HIS A 65 -4.77 14.91 14.64
C HIS A 65 -4.25 15.83 15.75
N ILE A 66 -4.93 15.77 16.88
CA ILE A 66 -4.58 16.46 18.12
C ILE A 66 -4.66 15.40 19.22
N VAL A 67 -3.61 15.36 20.04
CA VAL A 67 -3.55 14.52 21.23
C VAL A 67 -3.36 15.44 22.41
N ASP A 68 -4.35 15.43 23.29
CA ASP A 68 -4.45 16.28 24.48
C ASP A 68 -4.85 15.40 25.66
N HIS A 69 -3.89 15.12 26.55
CA HIS A 69 -4.04 14.18 27.65
C HIS A 69 -4.57 12.81 27.19
N ASP A 70 -5.72 12.35 27.70
CA ASP A 70 -6.38 11.09 27.31
C ASP A 70 -7.28 11.21 26.07
N ALA A 71 -7.40 12.41 25.50
CA ALA A 71 -8.22 12.68 24.33
C ALA A 71 -7.39 12.60 23.04
N VAL A 72 -7.88 11.81 22.09
CA VAL A 72 -7.35 11.73 20.73
C VAL A 72 -8.48 12.14 19.79
N TYR A 73 -8.30 13.28 19.15
CA TYR A 73 -9.30 13.82 18.24
C TYR A 73 -8.67 14.31 16.94
N SER A 74 -9.51 14.43 15.93
CA SER A 74 -9.17 14.88 14.61
C SER A 74 -10.01 16.09 14.24
N THR A 75 -9.40 17.03 13.54
CA THR A 75 -10.09 18.21 13.04
C THR A 75 -10.05 18.22 11.52
N PHE A 76 -11.15 18.69 10.94
CA PHE A 76 -11.21 18.94 9.51
C PHE A 76 -10.82 20.37 9.20
N ASN A 77 -9.96 20.51 8.19
CA ASN A 77 -9.54 21.81 7.69
C ASN A 77 -9.79 21.96 6.18
N GLY A 78 -10.37 20.97 5.49
CA GLY A 78 -10.49 20.98 4.03
C GLY A 78 -11.81 21.58 3.51
N LEU A 79 -12.15 21.23 2.26
CA LEU A 79 -13.42 21.57 1.60
C LEU A 79 -14.65 21.10 2.39
N VAL A 80 -14.49 20.07 3.22
CA VAL A 80 -15.54 19.52 4.09
C VAL A 80 -16.10 20.53 5.09
N LEU A 81 -15.40 21.64 5.37
CA LEU A 81 -15.91 22.76 6.17
C LEU A 81 -17.07 23.51 5.49
N PHE A 82 -17.27 23.34 4.18
CA PHE A 82 -18.42 23.91 3.46
C PHE A 82 -19.62 22.95 3.42
N PHE A 83 -19.45 21.71 3.87
CA PHE A 83 -20.48 20.69 3.78
C PHE A 83 -21.43 20.72 5.00
N PRO A 84 -22.70 20.31 4.85
CA PRO A 84 -23.54 20.05 6.00
C PRO A 84 -22.95 18.90 6.84
N LYS A 85 -23.28 18.87 8.14
CA LYS A 85 -22.67 17.92 9.11
C LYS A 85 -22.74 16.46 8.66
N TRP A 86 -23.87 16.00 8.13
CA TRP A 86 -24.03 14.61 7.67
C TRP A 86 -23.04 14.25 6.53
N ALA A 87 -22.74 15.20 5.64
CA ALA A 87 -21.80 14.98 4.54
C ALA A 87 -20.35 15.02 5.03
N SER A 88 -20.05 15.84 6.04
CA SER A 88 -18.78 15.78 6.76
C SER A 88 -18.59 14.42 7.45
N ASP A 89 -19.65 13.89 8.06
CA ASP A 89 -19.61 12.59 8.73
C ASP A 89 -19.33 11.44 7.75
N ILE A 90 -20.00 11.44 6.59
CA ILE A 90 -19.73 10.47 5.51
C ILE A 90 -18.30 10.62 5.00
N SER A 91 -17.79 11.85 4.88
CA SER A 91 -16.41 12.10 4.44
C SER A 91 -15.40 11.51 5.41
N LEU A 92 -15.64 11.60 6.73
CA LEU A 92 -14.82 10.94 7.73
C LEU A 92 -14.85 9.43 7.60
N ILE A 93 -16.04 8.82 7.47
CA ILE A 93 -16.16 7.36 7.32
C ILE A 93 -15.39 6.91 6.08
N ALA A 94 -15.56 7.61 4.96
CA ALA A 94 -14.83 7.30 3.72
C ALA A 94 -13.32 7.42 3.93
N TRP A 95 -12.85 8.48 4.61
CA TRP A 95 -11.44 8.67 4.93
C TRP A 95 -10.90 7.54 5.80
N ILE A 96 -11.60 7.17 6.89
CA ILE A 96 -11.22 6.07 7.79
C ILE A 96 -11.12 4.75 7.01
N VAL A 97 -12.15 4.41 6.23
CA VAL A 97 -12.17 3.18 5.44
C VAL A 97 -11.01 3.14 4.44
N LEU A 98 -10.72 4.25 3.77
CA LEU A 98 -9.61 4.35 2.83
C LEU A 98 -8.25 4.26 3.54
N ALA A 99 -8.10 4.87 4.71
CA ALA A 99 -6.89 4.76 5.52
C ALA A 99 -6.66 3.30 5.96
N VAL A 100 -7.68 2.63 6.50
CA VAL A 100 -7.59 1.21 6.91
C VAL A 100 -7.33 0.29 5.71
N ALA A 101 -7.96 0.57 4.57
CA ALA A 101 -7.75 -0.19 3.34
C ALA A 101 -6.28 -0.22 2.88
N SER A 102 -5.48 0.78 3.24
CA SER A 102 -4.05 0.85 2.89
C SER A 102 -3.24 -0.33 3.45
N TRP A 103 -3.63 -0.91 4.59
CA TRP A 103 -2.99 -2.11 5.13
C TRP A 103 -3.86 -3.36 5.02
N THR A 104 -5.18 -3.28 4.94
CA THR A 104 -6.03 -4.49 4.84
C THR A 104 -6.12 -5.07 3.44
N ILE A 105 -5.91 -4.27 2.38
CA ILE A 105 -5.81 -4.76 0.99
C ILE A 105 -4.42 -5.32 0.67
N LEU A 106 -3.39 -4.82 1.37
CA LEU A 106 -1.99 -5.19 1.15
C LEU A 106 -1.72 -6.71 1.10
N PRO A 107 -2.29 -7.57 1.99
CA PRO A 107 -2.08 -9.01 1.93
C PRO A 107 -2.49 -9.65 0.61
N ALA A 108 -3.39 -9.04 -0.17
CA ALA A 108 -3.92 -9.65 -1.39
C ALA A 108 -2.83 -10.02 -2.39
N ALA A 109 -1.88 -9.11 -2.63
CA ALA A 109 -0.78 -9.35 -3.55
C ALA A 109 0.19 -10.45 -3.03
N PHE A 110 0.42 -10.49 -1.71
CA PHE A 110 1.26 -11.51 -1.07
C PHE A 110 0.61 -12.88 -1.08
N MET A 111 -0.68 -12.97 -0.76
CA MET A 111 -1.45 -14.22 -0.80
C MET A 111 -1.50 -14.78 -2.22
N LEU A 112 -1.72 -13.91 -3.23
CA LEU A 112 -1.68 -14.33 -4.63
C LEU A 112 -0.32 -14.93 -5.01
N GLN A 113 0.79 -14.28 -4.62
CA GLN A 113 2.13 -14.81 -4.85
C GLN A 113 2.39 -16.11 -4.11
N TYR A 114 1.95 -16.20 -2.86
CA TYR A 114 2.06 -17.41 -2.06
C TYR A 114 1.35 -18.58 -2.74
N MET A 115 0.13 -18.37 -3.25
CA MET A 115 -0.62 -19.39 -3.97
C MET A 115 0.09 -19.85 -5.25
N ILE A 116 0.69 -18.93 -6.01
CA ILE A 116 1.40 -19.25 -7.25
C ILE A 116 2.74 -19.96 -6.98
N ILE A 117 3.51 -19.51 -5.99
CA ILE A 117 4.88 -19.99 -5.76
C ILE A 117 4.91 -21.22 -4.86
N VAL A 118 4.18 -21.18 -3.74
CA VAL A 118 4.23 -22.21 -2.69
C VAL A 118 3.21 -23.30 -2.98
N ARG A 119 1.98 -22.93 -3.32
CA ARG A 119 0.91 -23.90 -3.61
C ARG A 119 0.88 -24.35 -5.08
N GLN A 120 1.69 -23.74 -5.94
CA GLN A 120 1.74 -24.01 -7.38
C GLN A 120 0.35 -23.92 -8.05
N SER A 121 -0.53 -23.10 -7.48
CA SER A 121 -1.90 -22.93 -7.96
C SER A 121 -1.92 -21.98 -9.15
N LEU A 122 -2.72 -22.29 -10.17
CA LEU A 122 -2.99 -21.36 -11.26
C LEU A 122 -3.81 -20.19 -10.72
N ALA A 123 -3.31 -18.98 -10.92
CA ALA A 123 -4.08 -17.79 -10.58
C ALA A 123 -5.37 -17.77 -11.40
N THR A 124 -6.51 -17.67 -10.71
CA THR A 124 -7.84 -17.57 -11.29
C THR A 124 -8.59 -16.41 -10.62
N TRP A 125 -9.61 -15.88 -11.29
CA TRP A 125 -10.47 -14.85 -10.71
C TRP A 125 -11.19 -15.31 -9.45
N ARG A 126 -11.52 -16.61 -9.36
CA ARG A 126 -12.11 -17.22 -8.17
C ARG A 126 -11.17 -17.20 -6.96
N ILE A 127 -9.89 -17.54 -7.16
CA ILE A 127 -8.90 -17.43 -6.07
C ILE A 127 -8.74 -15.97 -5.66
N LEU A 128 -8.67 -15.06 -6.63
CA LEU A 128 -8.54 -13.64 -6.36
C LEU A 128 -9.75 -13.06 -5.59
N SER A 129 -10.97 -13.48 -5.93
CA SER A 129 -12.17 -13.06 -5.20
C SER A 129 -12.16 -13.56 -3.75
N TYR A 130 -11.71 -14.80 -3.49
CA TYR A 130 -11.57 -15.28 -2.11
C TYR A 130 -10.51 -14.51 -1.31
N ILE A 131 -9.40 -14.14 -1.96
CA ILE A 131 -8.36 -13.30 -1.34
C ILE A 131 -8.93 -11.93 -0.95
N TYR A 132 -9.66 -11.25 -1.84
CA TYR A 132 -10.26 -9.96 -1.52
C TYR A 132 -11.41 -10.06 -0.51
N MET A 133 -12.18 -11.15 -0.55
CA MET A 133 -13.19 -11.43 0.47
C MET A 133 -12.54 -11.58 1.85
N PHE A 134 -11.39 -12.26 1.93
CA PHE A 134 -10.60 -12.31 3.17
C PHE A 134 -10.16 -10.91 3.62
N CYS A 135 -9.57 -10.08 2.74
CA CYS A 135 -9.20 -8.71 3.07
C CYS A 135 -10.40 -7.87 3.57
N PHE A 136 -11.57 -8.06 2.98
CA PHE A 136 -12.80 -7.40 3.40
C PHE A 136 -13.24 -7.87 4.80
N ILE A 137 -13.23 -9.18 5.07
CA ILE A 137 -13.54 -9.74 6.40
C ILE A 137 -12.58 -9.20 7.45
N VAL A 138 -11.27 -9.16 7.15
CA VAL A 138 -10.27 -8.58 8.04
C VAL A 138 -10.59 -7.12 8.36
N SER A 139 -11.16 -6.37 7.42
CA SER A 139 -11.54 -4.96 7.62
C SER A 139 -12.81 -4.79 8.46
N THR A 140 -13.64 -5.82 8.66
CA THR A 140 -14.95 -5.70 9.34
C THR A 140 -14.94 -5.06 10.73
N PRO A 141 -13.92 -5.24 11.59
CA PRO A 141 -13.88 -4.57 12.90
C PRO A 141 -13.92 -3.05 12.83
N ILE A 142 -13.45 -2.44 11.72
CA ILE A 142 -13.52 -0.98 11.57
C ILE A 142 -14.96 -0.49 11.50
N PHE A 143 -15.83 -1.21 10.78
CA PHE A 143 -17.23 -0.80 10.64
C PHE A 143 -18.00 -0.95 11.96
N ALA A 144 -17.61 -1.92 12.79
CA ALA A 144 -18.20 -2.10 14.12
C ALA A 144 -17.81 -1.00 15.12
N THR A 145 -16.62 -0.42 14.94
CA THR A 145 -16.02 0.54 15.89
C THR A 145 -15.99 1.99 15.38
N VAL A 146 -16.30 2.24 14.11
CA VAL A 146 -16.22 3.58 13.50
C VAL A 146 -17.09 4.61 14.23
N LYS A 147 -18.20 4.18 14.82
CA LYS A 147 -19.09 5.03 15.63
C LYS A 147 -18.38 5.68 16.82
N ASP A 148 -17.33 5.04 17.35
CA ASP A 148 -16.58 5.54 18.50
C ASP A 148 -15.65 6.71 18.12
N ALA A 149 -15.42 6.92 16.82
CA ALA A 149 -14.77 8.12 16.29
C ALA A 149 -15.71 9.33 16.17
N PHE A 150 -17.02 9.15 16.44
CA PHE A 150 -18.00 10.24 16.44
C PHE A 150 -18.33 10.64 17.88
N PRO A 151 -17.83 11.79 18.36
CA PRO A 151 -18.20 12.29 19.68
C PRO A 151 -19.69 12.67 19.69
N LEU A 152 -20.32 12.59 20.85
CA LEU A 152 -21.60 13.25 21.08
C LEU A 152 -21.44 14.77 20.94
N GLU A 153 -22.48 15.47 20.50
CA GLU A 153 -22.45 16.91 20.27
C GLU A 153 -21.99 17.69 21.52
N SER A 154 -22.51 17.32 22.69
CA SER A 154 -22.12 17.90 23.98
C SER A 154 -20.64 17.72 24.28
N PHE A 155 -20.04 16.60 23.87
CA PHE A 155 -18.62 16.35 24.07
C PHE A 155 -17.77 17.09 23.03
N ALA A 156 -18.23 17.16 21.77
CA ALA A 156 -17.55 17.91 20.72
C ALA A 156 -17.37 19.39 21.10
N GLN A 157 -18.39 20.00 21.71
CA GLN A 157 -18.34 21.37 22.23
C GLN A 157 -17.26 21.58 23.30
N THR A 158 -16.92 20.54 24.07
CA THR A 158 -15.83 20.63 25.06
C THR A 158 -14.44 20.54 24.44
N LEU A 159 -14.31 19.94 23.25
CA LEU A 159 -13.04 19.83 22.52
C LEU A 159 -12.76 21.08 21.65
N GLU A 160 -13.82 21.76 21.23
CA GLU A 160 -13.73 22.92 20.33
C GLU A 160 -12.83 24.06 20.86
N PRO A 161 -12.85 24.45 22.15
CA PRO A 161 -11.95 25.48 22.68
C PRO A 161 -10.47 25.14 22.50
N THR A 162 -10.08 23.88 22.72
CA THR A 162 -8.70 23.44 22.53
C THR A 162 -8.28 23.56 21.07
N VAL A 163 -9.16 23.14 20.14
CA VAL A 163 -8.93 23.29 18.70
C VAL A 163 -8.81 24.75 18.28
N ARG A 164 -9.71 25.61 18.77
CA ARG A 164 -9.68 27.05 18.48
C ARG A 164 -8.39 27.69 19.00
N SER A 165 -7.98 27.36 20.21
CA SER A 165 -6.73 27.82 20.80
C SER A 165 -5.52 27.40 19.96
N MET A 166 -5.43 26.11 19.61
CA MET A 166 -4.30 25.54 18.86
C MET A 166 -4.12 26.17 17.47
N TYR A 167 -5.23 26.44 16.77
CA TYR A 167 -5.20 27.04 15.43
C TYR A 167 -5.29 28.57 15.44
N SER A 168 -5.46 29.20 16.61
CA SER A 168 -5.73 30.63 16.77
C SER A 168 -6.93 31.09 15.93
N LEU A 169 -8.06 30.38 16.06
CA LEU A 169 -9.28 30.63 15.28
C LEU A 169 -10.16 31.70 15.94
N SER A 170 -10.80 32.51 15.11
CA SER A 170 -11.84 33.45 15.53
C SER A 170 -13.12 32.72 15.93
N PRO A 171 -14.01 33.30 16.76
CA PRO A 171 -15.30 32.69 17.11
C PRO A 171 -16.18 32.35 15.89
N GLU A 172 -16.06 33.12 14.81
CA GLU A 172 -16.83 32.96 13.58
C GLU A 172 -16.34 31.80 12.71
N ASP A 173 -15.10 31.35 12.92
CA ASP A 173 -14.55 30.22 12.18
C ASP A 173 -15.28 28.93 12.51
N ARG A 174 -15.71 28.21 11.47
CA ARG A 174 -16.29 26.88 11.64
C ARG A 174 -15.21 25.88 12.09
N VAL A 175 -15.58 25.05 13.06
CA VAL A 175 -14.75 23.96 13.56
C VAL A 175 -15.56 22.66 13.50
N ILE A 176 -14.94 21.60 12.99
CA ILE A 176 -15.52 20.26 13.04
C ILE A 176 -14.48 19.36 13.70
N VAL A 177 -14.88 18.72 14.81
CA VAL A 177 -14.04 17.86 15.63
C VAL A 177 -14.63 16.46 15.68
N TYR A 178 -13.77 15.46 15.53
CA TYR A 178 -14.08 14.04 15.63
C TYR A 178 -13.12 13.34 16.58
N GLY A 179 -13.43 12.15 17.05
CA GLY A 179 -12.62 11.38 17.98
C GLY A 179 -13.24 11.28 19.36
N GLY A 180 -12.41 11.04 20.36
CA GLY A 180 -12.87 10.78 21.71
C GLY A 180 -11.74 10.59 22.71
N THR A 181 -12.10 10.16 23.91
CA THR A 181 -11.14 9.82 24.96
C THR A 181 -10.82 8.34 24.94
N LEU A 182 -9.57 7.99 25.25
CA LEU A 182 -9.17 6.59 25.38
C LEU A 182 -9.98 5.87 26.46
N PHE A 183 -10.30 6.57 27.55
CA PHE A 183 -11.12 6.03 28.62
C PHE A 183 -12.59 6.45 28.49
N PRO A 184 -13.54 5.62 28.95
CA PRO A 184 -14.96 5.96 28.93
C PRO A 184 -15.24 7.25 29.71
N ARG A 185 -15.99 8.19 29.10
CA ARG A 185 -16.48 9.39 29.78
C ARG A 185 -18.00 9.50 29.72
N PRO A 186 -18.69 9.77 30.85
CA PRO A 186 -20.15 9.98 30.86
C PRO A 186 -20.61 11.08 29.90
N ALA A 187 -19.84 12.16 29.78
CA ALA A 187 -20.12 13.28 28.88
C ALA A 187 -20.17 12.86 27.39
N ASN A 188 -19.50 11.76 27.02
CA ASN A 188 -19.52 11.17 25.68
C ASN A 188 -20.36 9.88 25.62
N GLY A 189 -21.33 9.72 26.53
CA GLY A 189 -22.20 8.54 26.59
C GLY A 189 -21.46 7.25 26.92
N ASN A 190 -20.39 7.34 27.72
CA ASN A 190 -19.49 6.24 28.07
C ASN A 190 -18.82 5.55 26.87
N ARG A 191 -18.75 6.22 25.71
CA ARG A 191 -17.97 5.75 24.56
C ARG A 191 -16.49 5.84 24.87
N THR A 192 -15.72 4.90 24.33
CA THR A 192 -14.27 4.84 24.45
C THR A 192 -13.64 4.76 23.06
N PHE A 193 -12.70 5.65 22.80
CA PHE A 193 -11.93 5.64 21.56
C PHE A 193 -10.91 4.50 21.51
N ALA A 194 -10.62 3.86 22.66
CA ALA A 194 -9.73 2.71 22.73
C ALA A 194 -10.29 1.50 21.97
N LEU A 195 -11.62 1.31 21.91
CA LEU A 195 -12.21 0.24 21.08
C LEU A 195 -11.90 0.45 19.60
N TYR A 196 -12.08 1.68 19.10
CA TYR A 196 -11.70 2.03 17.74
C TYR A 196 -10.20 1.81 17.48
N ILE A 197 -9.33 2.25 18.39
CA ILE A 197 -7.88 2.10 18.22
C ILE A 197 -7.45 0.63 18.28
N PHE A 198 -7.80 -0.11 19.32
CA PHE A 198 -7.26 -1.47 19.51
C PHE A 198 -8.00 -2.52 18.68
N LEU A 199 -9.33 -2.45 18.61
CA LEU A 199 -10.14 -3.43 17.88
C LEU A 199 -10.32 -3.02 16.42
N GLY A 200 -10.62 -1.76 16.14
CA GLY A 200 -10.75 -1.26 14.77
C GLY A 200 -9.41 -1.24 14.04
N VAL A 201 -8.44 -0.46 14.54
CA VAL A 201 -7.15 -0.26 13.87
C VAL A 201 -6.14 -1.36 14.21
N GLY A 202 -5.92 -1.64 15.49
CA GLY A 202 -4.89 -2.56 15.98
C GLY A 202 -5.08 -3.99 15.49
N LEU A 203 -6.28 -4.56 15.66
CA LEU A 203 -6.56 -5.93 15.22
C LEU A 203 -6.45 -6.06 13.70
N THR A 204 -7.05 -5.15 12.93
CA THR A 204 -6.97 -5.19 11.45
C THR A 204 -5.52 -5.09 10.97
N PHE A 205 -4.71 -4.24 11.60
CA PHE A 205 -3.30 -4.07 11.31
C PHE A 205 -2.49 -5.34 11.62
N VAL A 206 -2.63 -5.88 12.84
CA VAL A 206 -1.92 -7.10 13.28
C VAL A 206 -2.26 -8.30 12.40
N VAL A 207 -3.55 -8.53 12.10
CA VAL A 207 -3.97 -9.64 11.24
C VAL A 207 -3.43 -9.48 9.82
N SER A 208 -3.48 -8.27 9.26
CA SER A 208 -2.99 -8.00 7.90
C SER A 208 -1.49 -8.22 7.79
N TYR A 209 -0.69 -7.62 8.69
CA TYR A 209 0.77 -7.80 8.69
C TYR A 209 1.20 -9.22 9.08
N GLY A 210 0.46 -9.89 9.97
CA GLY A 210 0.65 -11.30 10.27
C GLY A 210 0.51 -12.17 9.01
N MET A 211 -0.51 -11.91 8.19
CA MET A 211 -0.71 -12.59 6.90
C MET A 211 0.41 -12.29 5.90
N VAL A 212 0.84 -11.03 5.80
CA VAL A 212 1.99 -10.65 4.96
C VAL A 212 3.24 -11.42 5.37
N LEU A 213 3.59 -11.43 6.65
CA LEU A 213 4.76 -12.14 7.19
C LEU A 213 4.68 -13.65 6.93
N PHE A 214 3.50 -14.26 7.15
CA PHE A 214 3.27 -15.67 6.83
C PHE A 214 3.54 -15.96 5.35
N CYS A 215 2.95 -15.17 4.44
CA CYS A 215 3.12 -15.35 3.00
C CYS A 215 4.59 -15.19 2.59
N VAL A 216 5.26 -14.14 3.08
CA VAL A 216 6.67 -13.85 2.76
C VAL A 216 7.58 -14.99 3.20
N ARG A 217 7.43 -15.48 4.43
CA ARG A 217 8.23 -16.62 4.93
C ARG A 217 8.04 -17.85 4.06
N GLY A 218 6.79 -18.15 3.68
CA GLY A 218 6.48 -19.27 2.78
C GLY A 218 7.10 -19.11 1.39
N ILE A 219 6.98 -17.93 0.78
CA ILE A 219 7.54 -17.64 -0.53
C ILE A 219 9.08 -17.75 -0.50
N LEU A 220 9.74 -17.17 0.50
CA LEU A 220 11.19 -17.22 0.63
C LEU A 220 11.69 -18.65 0.86
N LYS A 221 10.98 -19.44 1.67
CA LYS A 221 11.27 -20.87 1.87
C LYS A 221 11.17 -21.64 0.55
N ALA A 222 10.07 -21.48 -0.18
CA ALA A 222 9.87 -22.17 -1.46
C ALA A 222 10.92 -21.77 -2.51
N ILE A 223 11.32 -20.49 -2.57
CA ILE A 223 12.41 -20.04 -3.46
C ILE A 223 13.73 -20.69 -3.08
N ARG A 224 14.04 -20.81 -1.77
CA ARG A 224 15.28 -21.43 -1.28
C ARG A 224 15.32 -22.92 -1.63
N GLU A 225 14.23 -23.65 -1.39
CA GLU A 225 14.12 -25.08 -1.71
C GLU A 225 14.23 -25.34 -3.23
N GLN A 226 13.56 -24.52 -4.05
CA GLN A 226 13.69 -24.60 -5.51
C GLN A 226 15.12 -24.34 -5.99
N THR A 227 15.82 -23.41 -5.34
CA THR A 227 17.23 -23.12 -5.65
C THR A 227 18.15 -24.28 -5.22
N ALA A 228 17.94 -24.86 -4.04
CA ALA A 228 18.79 -25.91 -3.49
C ALA A 228 18.65 -27.24 -4.25
N ASN A 229 17.44 -27.57 -4.70
CA ASN A 229 17.15 -28.84 -5.35
C ASN A 229 17.38 -28.82 -6.87
N ASN A 230 17.94 -27.74 -7.43
CA ASN A 230 18.09 -27.52 -8.88
C ASN A 230 16.78 -27.80 -9.66
N LEU A 231 15.62 -27.54 -9.04
CA LEU A 231 14.31 -27.82 -9.61
C LEU A 231 14.03 -26.82 -10.74
N ALA A 232 14.38 -27.19 -11.97
CA ALA A 232 13.90 -26.83 -13.32
C ALA A 232 13.27 -25.43 -13.60
N ARG A 233 13.40 -24.44 -12.72
CA ARG A 233 13.03 -23.05 -12.99
C ARG A 233 14.26 -22.34 -13.50
N SER A 234 14.12 -21.70 -14.66
CA SER A 234 15.12 -20.78 -15.18
C SER A 234 15.52 -19.76 -14.11
N ASP A 235 16.83 -19.51 -13.96
CA ASP A 235 17.39 -18.47 -13.09
C ASP A 235 16.72 -17.10 -13.30
N LYS A 236 16.27 -16.85 -14.53
CA LYS A 236 15.52 -15.65 -14.91
C LYS A 236 14.21 -15.53 -14.12
N THR A 237 13.47 -16.62 -13.96
CA THR A 237 12.19 -16.66 -13.22
C THR A 237 12.41 -16.46 -11.73
N LEU A 238 13.42 -17.13 -11.15
CA LEU A 238 13.75 -16.98 -9.72
C LEU A 238 14.20 -15.53 -9.41
N LYS A 239 15.04 -14.95 -10.26
CA LYS A 239 15.46 -13.54 -10.13
C LYS A 239 14.28 -12.58 -10.24
N MET A 240 13.32 -12.86 -11.13
CA MET A 240 12.09 -12.08 -11.26
C MET A 240 11.24 -12.17 -9.98
N GLN A 241 11.03 -13.38 -9.44
CA GLN A 241 10.26 -13.59 -8.21
C GLN A 241 10.88 -12.91 -7.00
N ARG A 242 12.20 -13.01 -6.80
CA ARG A 242 12.89 -12.33 -5.68
C ARG A 242 12.66 -10.82 -5.73
N ARG A 243 12.87 -10.20 -6.90
CA ARG A 243 12.64 -8.75 -7.08
C ARG A 243 11.20 -8.34 -6.85
N PHE A 244 10.27 -9.22 -7.21
CA PHE A 244 8.86 -9.00 -6.97
C PHE A 244 8.53 -9.01 -5.48
N VAL A 245 9.04 -10.00 -4.73
CA VAL A 245 8.88 -10.05 -3.27
C VAL A 245 9.50 -8.81 -2.62
N THR A 246 10.68 -8.39 -3.07
CA THR A 246 11.30 -7.14 -2.59
C THR A 246 10.40 -5.92 -2.81
N MET A 247 9.81 -5.79 -4.01
CA MET A 247 8.88 -4.69 -4.31
C MET A 247 7.66 -4.72 -3.37
N LEU A 248 7.03 -5.89 -3.18
CA LEU A 248 5.91 -6.02 -2.26
C LEU A 248 6.30 -5.70 -0.81
N MET A 249 7.49 -6.12 -0.37
CA MET A 249 7.99 -5.81 0.97
C MET A 249 8.20 -4.31 1.16
N MET A 250 8.71 -3.60 0.15
CA MET A 250 8.84 -2.14 0.21
C MET A 250 7.47 -1.47 0.25
N GLU A 251 6.50 -1.94 -0.54
CA GLU A 251 5.11 -1.46 -0.49
C GLU A 251 4.48 -1.66 0.89
N ALA A 252 4.71 -2.82 1.52
CA ALA A 252 4.22 -3.12 2.86
C ALA A 252 4.88 -2.28 3.96
N THR A 253 6.15 -1.92 3.76
CA THR A 253 6.95 -1.14 4.72
C THR A 253 6.43 0.29 4.86
N ILE A 254 5.90 0.90 3.79
CA ILE A 254 5.45 2.30 3.83
C ILE A 254 4.26 2.51 4.78
N PRO A 255 3.09 1.86 4.63
CA PRO A 255 2.00 2.03 5.60
C PRO A 255 2.41 1.62 7.02
N PHE A 256 3.29 0.63 7.16
CA PHE A 256 3.77 0.19 8.47
C PHE A 256 4.46 1.32 9.23
N PHE A 257 5.47 1.95 8.61
CA PHE A 257 6.22 3.01 9.26
C PHE A 257 5.40 4.29 9.36
N PHE A 258 4.75 4.71 8.28
CA PHE A 258 4.13 6.02 8.25
C PHE A 258 2.78 6.06 8.98
N LEU A 259 1.97 5.01 8.88
CA LEU A 259 0.68 4.93 9.58
C LEU A 259 0.82 4.20 10.93
N GLY A 260 1.44 3.01 10.92
CA GLY A 260 1.54 2.17 12.12
C GLY A 260 2.32 2.85 13.25
N VAL A 261 3.48 3.45 12.97
CA VAL A 261 4.27 4.15 14.00
C VAL A 261 3.54 5.41 14.47
N THR A 262 2.95 6.18 13.56
CA THR A 262 2.17 7.39 13.92
C THR A 262 1.01 7.06 14.85
N VAL A 263 0.20 6.07 14.49
CA VAL A 263 -0.92 5.61 15.34
C VAL A 263 -0.40 5.07 16.67
N GLY A 264 0.71 4.33 16.66
CA GLY A 264 1.36 3.86 17.87
C GLY A 264 1.78 4.99 18.80
N ILE A 265 2.40 6.05 18.26
CA ILE A 265 2.80 7.23 19.03
C ILE A 265 1.57 7.97 19.57
N PHE A 266 0.53 8.20 18.76
CA PHE A 266 -0.71 8.82 19.24
C PHE A 266 -1.36 8.03 20.37
N THR A 267 -1.38 6.71 20.24
CA THR A 267 -1.94 5.81 21.27
C THR A 267 -1.12 5.87 22.55
N LEU A 268 0.21 5.77 22.46
CA LEU A 268 1.09 5.82 23.63
C LEU A 268 1.06 7.18 24.32
N ALA A 269 1.05 8.28 23.55
CA ALA A 269 0.92 9.62 24.09
C ALA A 269 -0.41 9.79 24.83
N GLY A 270 -1.52 9.36 24.21
CA GLY A 270 -2.82 9.40 24.87
C GLY A 270 -2.89 8.56 26.14
N LEU A 271 -2.29 7.36 26.14
CA LEU A 271 -2.24 6.48 27.32
C LEU A 271 -1.39 7.08 28.44
N ALA A 272 -0.30 7.76 28.08
CA ALA A 272 0.59 8.44 29.02
C ALA A 272 0.04 9.79 29.49
N GLY A 273 -1.05 10.29 28.91
CA GLY A 273 -1.58 11.62 29.17
C GLY A 273 -0.66 12.75 28.68
N VAL A 274 0.11 12.50 27.62
CA VAL A 274 1.07 13.46 27.05
C VAL A 274 0.44 14.24 25.90
N GLU A 275 0.46 15.56 26.00
CA GLU A 275 0.10 16.44 24.90
C GLU A 275 1.20 16.44 23.82
N LEU A 276 0.83 16.21 22.56
CA LEU A 276 1.79 16.21 21.45
C LEU A 276 1.94 17.57 20.76
N GLY A 277 0.97 18.47 20.95
CA GLY A 277 0.96 19.81 20.34
C GLY A 277 1.28 19.78 18.85
N LEU A 278 2.27 20.57 18.42
CA LEU A 278 2.71 20.67 17.02
C LEU A 278 3.19 19.34 16.42
N SER A 279 3.71 18.42 17.24
CA SER A 279 4.23 17.12 16.77
C SER A 279 3.12 16.27 16.16
N ALA A 280 1.89 16.34 16.67
CA ALA A 280 0.75 15.62 16.11
C ALA A 280 0.36 16.12 14.70
N LEU A 281 0.58 17.41 14.44
CA LEU A 281 0.34 18.01 13.13
C LEU A 281 1.38 17.58 12.11
N VAL A 282 2.66 17.52 12.51
CA VAL A 282 3.73 16.95 11.67
C VAL A 282 3.43 15.49 11.34
N MET A 283 3.00 14.69 12.32
CA MET A 283 2.61 13.30 12.07
C MET A 283 1.40 13.17 11.14
N SER A 284 0.45 14.12 11.19
CA SER A 284 -0.70 14.14 10.27
C SER A 284 -0.28 14.39 8.82
N PHE A 285 0.70 15.28 8.60
CA PHE A 285 1.35 15.48 7.31
C PHE A 285 2.00 14.19 6.80
N VAL A 286 2.76 13.55 7.68
CA VAL A 286 3.44 12.28 7.38
C VAL A 286 2.44 11.17 6.96
N VAL A 287 1.29 11.10 7.63
CA VAL A 287 0.18 10.20 7.28
C VAL A 287 -0.44 10.54 5.92
N ALA A 288 -0.63 11.83 5.62
CA ALA A 288 -1.22 12.28 4.37
C ALA A 288 -0.32 12.03 3.14
N ALA A 289 1.00 12.02 3.32
CA ALA A 289 1.98 11.79 2.27
C ALA A 289 2.07 10.32 1.79
N VAL A 290 1.48 9.37 2.53
CA VAL A 290 1.60 7.92 2.27
C VAL A 290 1.28 7.53 0.81
N PRO A 291 0.15 7.95 0.20
CA PRO A 291 -0.16 7.58 -1.18
C PRO A 291 0.87 8.07 -2.22
N ALA A 292 1.45 9.26 -1.99
CA ALA A 292 2.46 9.82 -2.87
C ALA A 292 3.77 9.02 -2.77
N ILE A 293 4.20 8.69 -1.54
CA ILE A 293 5.40 7.88 -1.29
C ILE A 293 5.24 6.48 -1.90
N GLN A 294 4.08 5.84 -1.74
CA GLN A 294 3.79 4.55 -2.36
C GLN A 294 3.88 4.62 -3.89
N ALA A 295 3.32 5.66 -4.51
CA ALA A 295 3.40 5.85 -5.95
C ALA A 295 4.84 6.03 -6.46
N LEU A 296 5.67 6.78 -5.73
CA LEU A 296 7.09 6.95 -6.05
C LEU A 296 7.84 5.61 -6.04
N LEU A 297 7.57 4.76 -5.04
CA LEU A 297 8.15 3.41 -4.99
C LEU A 297 7.72 2.56 -6.20
N TYR A 298 6.44 2.61 -6.58
CA TYR A 298 5.97 1.91 -7.77
C TYR A 298 6.69 2.39 -9.03
N VAL A 299 6.82 3.70 -9.23
CA VAL A 299 7.55 4.27 -10.38
C VAL A 299 9.00 3.81 -10.39
N TYR A 300 9.68 3.89 -9.24
CA TYR A 300 11.08 3.45 -9.10
C TYR A 300 11.26 1.98 -9.51
N HIS A 301 10.42 1.08 -9.00
CA HIS A 301 10.51 -0.34 -9.30
C HIS A 301 10.09 -0.70 -10.73
N LEU A 302 9.07 -0.04 -11.28
CA LEU A 302 8.60 -0.32 -12.64
C LEU A 302 9.57 0.22 -13.71
N ARG A 303 10.22 1.38 -13.46
CA ARG A 303 11.23 1.93 -14.37
C ARG A 303 12.45 1.01 -14.49
N GLY A 304 12.93 0.46 -13.37
CA GLY A 304 14.05 -0.48 -13.36
C GLY A 304 13.80 -1.76 -14.19
N ARG A 305 12.53 -2.15 -14.40
CA ARG A 305 12.17 -3.28 -15.29
C ARG A 305 12.27 -2.92 -16.78
N SER A 306 11.90 -1.70 -17.15
CA SER A 306 11.92 -1.24 -18.54
C SER A 306 13.34 -1.22 -19.10
N GLU A 307 14.29 -0.66 -18.33
CA GLU A 307 15.69 -0.53 -18.74
C GLU A 307 16.37 -1.89 -18.96
N GLN A 308 16.06 -2.88 -18.12
CA GLN A 308 16.61 -4.23 -18.27
C GLN A 308 16.05 -4.98 -19.47
N ARG A 309 14.78 -4.76 -19.81
CA ARG A 309 14.19 -5.35 -21.02
C ARG A 309 14.84 -4.80 -22.28
N SER A 310 15.14 -3.50 -22.30
CA SER A 310 15.86 -2.86 -23.40
C SER A 310 17.26 -3.47 -23.61
N LYS A 311 18.02 -3.65 -22.53
CA LYS A 311 19.37 -4.25 -22.60
C LYS A 311 19.34 -5.71 -23.04
N SER A 312 18.40 -6.51 -22.53
CA SER A 312 18.27 -7.93 -22.90
C SER A 312 17.96 -8.11 -24.39
N ASN A 313 17.09 -7.28 -24.98
CA ASN A 313 16.78 -7.36 -26.41
C ASN A 313 17.99 -6.99 -27.27
N GLN A 314 18.80 -6.01 -26.82
CA GLN A 314 20.00 -5.59 -27.53
C GLN A 314 21.06 -6.71 -27.59
N THR A 315 21.28 -7.45 -26.49
CA THR A 315 22.21 -8.59 -26.48
C THR A 315 21.78 -9.72 -27.43
N THR A 316 20.48 -10.03 -27.48
CA THR A 316 19.96 -11.08 -28.40
C THR A 316 20.10 -10.69 -29.86
N VAL A 317 19.84 -9.43 -30.21
CA VAL A 317 20.00 -8.93 -31.59
C VAL A 317 21.49 -8.91 -31.99
N THR A 318 22.39 -8.50 -31.09
CA THR A 318 23.83 -8.51 -31.36
C THR A 318 24.34 -9.95 -31.55
N ALA A 319 23.95 -10.90 -30.69
CA ALA A 319 24.36 -12.30 -30.82
C ALA A 319 23.85 -12.96 -32.12
N LEU A 320 22.62 -12.66 -32.54
CA LEU A 320 22.08 -13.10 -33.83
C LEU A 320 22.84 -12.48 -35.01
N ARG A 321 23.29 -11.22 -34.88
CA ARG A 321 24.04 -10.53 -35.94
C ARG A 321 25.47 -11.05 -36.05
N THR A 322 26.18 -11.24 -34.94
CA THR A 322 27.53 -11.83 -34.95
C THR A 322 27.52 -13.30 -35.38
N GLY A 323 26.51 -14.09 -34.99
CA GLY A 323 26.37 -15.47 -35.47
C GLY A 323 26.14 -15.56 -36.98
N ARG A 324 25.50 -14.55 -37.59
CA ARG A 324 25.22 -14.52 -39.03
C ARG A 324 26.43 -14.06 -39.87
N THR A 325 27.31 -13.20 -39.34
CA THR A 325 28.56 -12.86 -40.03
C THR A 325 29.57 -14.01 -40.02
N SER A 326 29.57 -14.86 -38.98
CA SER A 326 30.48 -16.01 -38.88
C SER A 326 30.07 -17.20 -39.77
N ALA A 327 28.84 -17.24 -40.30
CA ALA A 327 28.36 -18.34 -41.15
C ALA A 327 28.61 -18.12 -42.66
N THR A 328 29.22 -17.00 -43.06
CA THR A 328 29.45 -16.63 -44.47
C THR A 328 30.91 -16.70 -44.93
N GLN A 329 31.81 -17.30 -44.15
CA GLN A 329 33.21 -17.52 -44.55
C GLN A 329 33.64 -18.98 -44.31
N ASN A 330 33.15 -19.92 -45.13
CA ASN A 330 33.99 -20.97 -45.74
C ASN A 330 33.18 -21.81 -46.74
N PRO A 331 33.19 -21.48 -48.05
CA PRO A 331 32.71 -22.40 -49.09
C PRO A 331 33.72 -23.51 -49.47
N ASP A 332 34.95 -23.52 -48.93
CA ASP A 332 36.05 -24.35 -49.48
C ASP A 332 36.39 -25.64 -48.71
N SER A 333 35.52 -26.18 -47.84
CA SER A 333 35.82 -27.43 -47.11
C SER A 333 34.83 -28.58 -47.33
N VAL A 334 34.18 -28.64 -48.51
CA VAL A 334 33.36 -29.79 -48.94
C VAL A 334 34.09 -30.56 -50.04
N ALA A 335 35.08 -31.37 -49.64
CA ALA A 335 35.52 -32.53 -50.42
C ALA A 335 36.54 -33.34 -49.61
N THR A 336 36.08 -34.24 -48.75
CA THR A 336 36.64 -35.60 -48.49
C THR A 336 36.17 -36.11 -47.13
N GLY A 337 35.53 -37.29 -47.11
CA GLY A 337 35.16 -37.95 -45.86
C GLY A 337 33.85 -38.73 -45.88
N THR A 338 33.35 -39.14 -47.04
CA THR A 338 32.37 -40.23 -47.13
C THR A 338 33.16 -41.51 -47.38
N LEU A 339 33.20 -42.40 -46.38
CA LEU A 339 33.43 -43.86 -46.45
C LEU A 339 34.12 -44.33 -45.15
N ALA A 340 33.33 -44.78 -44.18
CA ALA A 340 33.64 -45.88 -43.23
C ALA A 340 32.74 -45.76 -42.00
N ASN A 341 31.57 -46.40 -42.04
CA ASN A 341 31.03 -47.21 -40.93
C ASN A 341 29.61 -47.64 -41.29
N GLN A 342 29.56 -48.54 -42.26
CA GLN A 342 28.45 -49.45 -42.48
C GLN A 342 28.99 -50.86 -42.28
N GLU A 343 29.31 -51.22 -41.04
CA GLU A 343 29.54 -52.62 -40.63
C GLU A 343 29.67 -52.75 -39.10
N ARG A 344 28.56 -53.04 -38.43
CA ARG A 344 28.47 -53.86 -37.20
C ARG A 344 26.98 -54.14 -36.97
N VAL A 345 26.42 -55.14 -37.65
CA VAL A 345 26.50 -56.58 -37.32
C VAL A 345 25.83 -56.87 -35.97
N GLU A 346 24.59 -57.33 -36.12
CA GLU A 346 23.90 -58.36 -35.35
C GLU A 346 24.77 -59.16 -34.37
N SER A 347 24.34 -59.23 -33.10
CA SER A 347 24.28 -60.45 -32.25
C SER A 347 24.38 -60.10 -30.76
N ARG A 348 23.23 -60.10 -30.07
CA ARG A 348 22.93 -60.90 -28.86
C ARG A 348 21.59 -60.52 -28.25
#